data_AF-A0A2P9AEN4-F1
#
_entry.id   AF-A0A2P9AEN4-F1
#
_cell.length_a   1.000
_cell.length_b   1.000
_cell.length_c   1.000
_cell.angle_alpha   90.00
_cell.angle_beta   90.00
_cell.angle_gamma   90.00
#
_symmetry.space_group_name_H-M   'P 1'
#
loop_
_entity.id
_entity.type
_entity.pdbx_description
1 polymer ?
#
loop_
_entity_poly.entity_id
_entity_poly.type
_entity_poly.pdbx_seq_one_letter_code
_entity_poly.pdbx_strand_id
1 'polypeptide(L)' 'MRTCFGLTPAEARLARLVSSGAELKAVADDLGVTYETARNQLKAVFAKTETHRQPELVALLARIASTAQTE' A
#
# COMPACT_ATOMS: atom_id res chain seq x y z
N MET A 1 -15.28 -9.11 -1.75
CA MET A 1 -13.94 -8.47 -1.76
C MET A 1 -13.49 -8.26 -0.32
N ARG A 2 -12.53 -9.05 0.16
CA ARG A 2 -12.04 -9.03 1.54
C ARG A 2 -11.22 -7.76 1.79
N THR A 3 -11.82 -6.73 2.39
CA THR A 3 -11.12 -5.53 2.89
C THR A 3 -10.39 -5.86 4.20
N CYS A 4 -9.24 -6.54 4.12
CA CYS A 4 -8.54 -7.08 5.29
C CYS A 4 -7.99 -6.03 6.28
N PHE A 5 -7.95 -4.73 5.94
CA PHE A 5 -7.32 -3.69 6.79
C PHE A 5 -8.09 -2.36 6.86
N GLY A 6 -9.34 -2.29 6.38
CA GLY A 6 -10.11 -1.03 6.41
C GLY A 6 -9.45 0.13 5.64
N LEU A 7 -8.66 -0.19 4.62
CA LEU A 7 -8.00 0.79 3.76
C LEU A 7 -9.04 1.52 2.90
N THR A 8 -8.86 2.82 2.73
CA THR A 8 -9.60 3.60 1.74
C THR A 8 -9.16 3.22 0.33
N PRO A 9 -9.96 3.52 -0.70
CA PRO A 9 -9.60 3.22 -2.09
C PRO A 9 -8.27 3.87 -2.52
N ALA A 10 -7.96 5.06 -2.00
CA ALA A 10 -6.71 5.76 -2.29
C ALA A 10 -5.51 5.08 -1.62
N GLU A 11 -5.64 4.73 -0.34
CA GLU A 11 -4.62 3.99 0.42
C GLU A 11 -4.30 2.64 -0.23
N ALA A 12 -5.33 1.90 -0.67
CA ALA A 12 -5.15 0.61 -1.34
C ALA A 12 -4.42 0.73 -2.69
N ARG A 13 -4.69 1.79 -3.47
CA ARG A 13 -3.98 2.07 -4.73
C ARG A 13 -2.51 2.39 -4.46
N LEU A 14 -2.25 3.28 -3.49
CA LEU A 14 -0.89 3.63 -3.09
C LEU A 14 -0.12 2.40 -2.61
N ALA A 15 -0.73 1.57 -1.78
CA ALA A 15 -0.12 0.35 -1.26
C ALA A 15 0.22 -0.64 -2.38
N ARG A 16 -0.64 -0.80 -3.39
CA ARG A 16 -0.39 -1.65 -4.58
C ARG A 16 0.78 -1.15 -5.43
N LEU A 17 0.85 0.15 -5.69
CA LEU A 17 1.92 0.75 -6.48
C LEU A 17 3.26 0.62 -5.75
N VAL A 18 3.26 0.93 -4.45
CA VAL A 18 4.43 0.76 -3.57
C VAL A 18 4.86 -0.71 -3.48
N SER A 19 3.94 -1.66 -3.43
CA SER A 19 4.28 -3.09 -3.42
C SER A 19 4.92 -3.60 -4.71
N SER A 20 4.82 -2.84 -5.81
CA SER A 20 5.51 -3.15 -7.07
C SER A 20 6.97 -2.69 -7.08
N GLY A 21 7.47 -2.13 -5.96
CA GLY A 21 8.84 -1.61 -5.85
C GLY A 21 9.00 -0.18 -6.35
N ALA A 22 7.91 0.51 -6.69
CA ALA A 22 7.96 1.90 -7.13
C ALA A 22 8.35 2.85 -6.00
N GLU A 23 9.18 3.85 -6.32
CA GLU A 23 9.51 4.92 -5.39
C GLU A 23 8.28 5.76 -5.04
N LEU A 24 8.14 6.17 -3.78
CA LEU A 24 6.98 6.94 -3.32
C LEU A 24 6.75 8.22 -4.15
N LYS A 25 7.81 8.81 -4.70
CA LYS A 25 7.73 9.98 -5.60
C LYS A 25 7.08 9.65 -6.94
N ALA A 26 7.44 8.51 -7.55
CA ALA A 26 6.80 8.04 -8.77
C ALA A 26 5.34 7.64 -8.53
N VAL A 27 5.06 7.03 -7.38
CA VAL A 27 3.68 6.72 -6.96
C VAL A 27 2.85 8.00 -6.76
N ALA A 28 3.44 9.04 -6.18
CA ALA A 28 2.76 10.32 -6.01
C ALA A 28 2.41 10.96 -7.37
N ASP A 29 3.35 10.92 -8.32
CA ASP A 29 3.16 11.40 -9.68
C ASP A 29 2.05 10.63 -10.42
N ASP A 30 2.08 9.29 -10.36
CA ASP A 30 1.07 8.40 -10.96
C ASP A 30 -0.34 8.65 -10.39
N LEU A 31 -0.42 8.92 -9.08
CA LEU A 31 -1.68 9.23 -8.40
C LEU A 31 -2.12 10.69 -8.56
N GLY A 32 -1.30 11.55 -9.17
CA GLY A 32 -1.56 12.99 -9.31
C GLY A 32 -1.63 13.73 -7.96
N VAL A 33 -0.90 13.25 -6.95
CA VAL A 33 -0.85 13.85 -5.61
C VAL A 33 0.55 14.35 -5.28
N THR A 34 0.66 15.22 -4.28
CA THR A 34 1.98 15.65 -3.81
C THR A 34 2.68 14.51 -3.06
N TYR A 35 4.02 14.58 -3.03
CA TYR A 35 4.83 13.63 -2.25
C TYR A 35 4.42 13.58 -0.77
N GLU A 36 4.05 14.72 -0.18
CA GLU A 36 3.57 14.80 1.20
C GLU A 36 2.23 14.10 1.39
N THR A 37 1.31 14.26 0.46
CA THR A 37 0.02 13.54 0.46
C THR A 37 0.24 12.04 0.36
N ALA A 38 1.09 11.58 -0.56
CA ALA A 38 1.45 10.17 -0.69
C ALA A 38 2.10 9.63 0.59
N ARG A 39 2.99 10.40 1.22
CA ARG A 39 3.64 10.05 2.48
C ARG A 39 2.65 9.94 3.65
N ASN A 40 1.69 10.85 3.74
CA ASN A 40 0.64 10.80 4.77
C ASN A 40 -0.28 9.60 4.57
N GLN A 41 -0.68 9.31 3.34
CA GLN A 41 -1.44 8.10 3.01
C GLN A 41 -0.64 6.84 3.34
N LEU A 42 0.65 6.79 3.02
CA LEU A 42 1.52 5.66 3.36
C LEU A 42 1.63 5.45 4.88
N LYS A 43 1.74 6.53 5.66
CA LYS A 43 1.69 6.45 7.13
C LYS A 43 0.38 5.89 7.65
N ALA A 44 -0.75 6.30 7.07
CA ALA A 44 -2.06 5.76 7.45
C ALA A 44 -2.17 4.27 7.09
N VAL A 45 -1.66 3.87 5.92
CA VAL A 45 -1.57 2.47 5.51
C VAL A 45 -0.75 1.66 6.52
N PHE A 46 0.44 2.14 6.88
CA PHE A 46 1.30 1.52 7.88
C PHE A 46 0.59 1.33 9.23
N ALA A 47 -0.07 2.38 9.73
CA ALA A 47 -0.85 2.29 10.96
C ALA A 47 -2.01 1.28 10.88
N LYS A 48 -2.72 1.22 9.75
CA LYS A 48 -3.86 0.30 9.54
C LYS A 48 -3.45 -1.15 9.27
N THR A 49 -2.24 -1.35 8.75
CA THR A 49 -1.70 -2.67 8.41
C THR A 49 -0.74 -3.21 9.46
N GLU A 50 -0.52 -2.45 10.55
CA GLU A 50 0.45 -2.75 11.61
C GLU A 50 1.86 -3.01 11.04
N THR A 51 2.24 -2.24 10.02
CA THR A 51 3.57 -2.30 9.40
C THR A 51 4.33 -1.00 9.64
N HIS A 52 5.66 -1.07 9.67
CA HIS A 52 6.50 0.10 9.96
C HIS A 52 7.42 0.47 8.80
N ARG A 53 7.62 -0.44 7.83
CA ARG A 53 8.48 -0.25 6.67
C ARG A 53 7.83 -0.70 5.38
N GLN A 54 8.26 -0.09 4.28
CA GLN A 54 7.86 -0.44 2.92
C GLN A 54 7.99 -1.94 2.62
N PRO A 55 9.14 -2.63 2.91
CA PRO A 55 9.26 -4.07 2.71
C PRO A 55 8.31 -4.91 3.56
N GLU A 56 7.94 -4.47 4.77
CA GLU A 56 6.95 -5.19 5.60
C GLU A 56 5.56 -5.13 4.97
N LEU A 57 5.17 -3.94 4.49
CA LEU A 57 3.92 -3.76 3.74
C LEU A 57 3.92 -4.59 2.45
N VAL A 58 5.02 -4.61 1.70
CA VAL A 58 5.15 -5.43 0.48
C VAL A 58 5.00 -6.91 0.82
N ALA A 59 5.68 -7.41 1.86
CA ALA A 59 5.60 -8.81 2.28
C ALA A 59 4.18 -9.18 2.74
N LEU A 60 3.50 -8.29 3.47
CA LEU A 60 2.12 -8.48 3.90
C LEU A 60 1.17 -8.57 2.69
N LEU A 61 1.26 -7.63 1.76
CA LEU A 61 0.45 -7.59 0.55
C LEU A 61 0.72 -8.80 -0.36
N ALA A 62 1.99 -9.17 -0.53
CA ALA A 62 2.39 -10.35 -1.29
C ALA A 62 1.83 -11.62 -0.63
N ARG A 63 1.87 -11.73 0.71
CA ARG A 63 1.28 -12.85 1.43
C ARG A 63 -0.22 -12.95 1.17
N ILE A 64 -0.97 -11.84 1.27
CA ILE A 64 -2.42 -11.82 1.03
C ILE A 64 -2.76 -12.17 -0.42
N ALA A 65 -2.00 -11.64 -1.38
CA ALA A 65 -2.17 -11.95 -2.81
C ALA A 65 -1.90 -13.43 -3.08
N SER A 66 -0.86 -14.00 -2.46
CA SER A 66 -0.54 -15.43 -2.56
C SER A 66 -1.60 -16.31 -1.87
N THR A 67 -2.18 -15.90 -0.74
CA THR A 67 -3.29 -16.67 -0.13
C THR A 67 -4.55 -16.65 -0.99
N ALA A 68 -4.75 -15.62 -1.82
CA ALA A 68 -5.86 -15.56 -2.77
C ALA A 68 -5.65 -16.43 -4.03
N GLN A 69 -4.49 -17.07 -4.19
CA GLN A 69 -4.16 -17.96 -5.31
C GLN A 69 -4.28 -19.46 -4.94
N THR A 70 -4.60 -19.79 -3.69
CA THR A 70 -4.65 -21.18 -3.19
C THR A 70 -6.06 -21.80 -3.19
N GLU A 71 -7.07 -21.15 -3.77
CA GLU A 71 -8.45 -21.68 -3.84
C GLU A 71 -8.90 -21.91 -5.29
#